data_AF-A0A175Y2J2-F1
#
_entry.id   AF-A0A175Y2J2-F1
#
_cell.length_a   1.000
_cell.length_b   1.000
_cell.length_c   1.000
_cell.angle_alpha   90.00
_cell.angle_beta   90.00
_cell.angle_gamma   90.00
#
_symmetry.space_group_name_H-M   'P 1'
#
loop_
_entity.id
_entity.type
_entity.pdbx_description
1 polymer ?
#
loop_
_entity_poly.entity_id
_entity_poly.type
_entity_poly.pdbx_seq_one_letter_code
_entity_poly.pdbx_strand_id
1 'polypeptide(L)'
;MRRWHRLLAPWFALLLLLLAATGLATQATDLLDRAPAKTVSADAPAAPSAMKSWNRWFKHIHSGETLGPVGIALNIGGGVALLFFAGSGFWMYLTMWLTRRRNRRKRQAA
;
A
#
# COMPACT_ATOMS: atom_id res chain seq x y z
N MET A 1 -15.11 1.10 -19.18
CA MET A 1 -14.93 0.50 -17.83
C MET A 1 -14.34 -0.91 -17.88
N ARG A 2 -15.11 -1.97 -18.24
CA ARG A 2 -14.64 -3.37 -18.17
C ARG A 2 -13.43 -3.71 -19.06
N ARG A 3 -13.39 -3.23 -20.30
CA ARG A 3 -12.27 -3.48 -21.24
C ARG A 3 -10.94 -2.88 -20.76
N TRP A 4 -10.99 -1.64 -20.27
CA TRP A 4 -9.83 -0.92 -19.74
C TRP A 4 -9.33 -1.52 -18.43
N HIS A 5 -10.23 -1.95 -17.54
CA HIS A 5 -9.83 -2.68 -16.34
C HIS A 5 -9.12 -3.99 -16.68
N ARG A 6 -9.64 -4.82 -17.59
CA ARG A 6 -8.94 -6.07 -17.96
C ARG A 6 -7.53 -5.84 -18.54
N LEU A 7 -7.34 -4.75 -19.27
CA LEU A 7 -6.05 -4.43 -19.92
C LEU A 7 -5.04 -3.83 -18.93
N LEU A 8 -5.47 -2.91 -18.07
CA LEU A 8 -4.58 -2.17 -17.17
C LEU A 8 -4.40 -2.86 -15.81
N ALA A 9 -5.40 -3.62 -15.35
CA ALA A 9 -5.37 -4.26 -14.03
C ALA A 9 -4.21 -5.21 -13.79
N PRO A 10 -3.78 -6.11 -14.70
CA PRO A 10 -2.67 -7.01 -14.39
C PRO A 10 -1.36 -6.26 -14.16
N TRP A 11 -1.10 -5.22 -14.95
CA TRP A 11 0.11 -4.39 -14.84
C TRP A 11 0.13 -3.57 -13.54
N PHE A 12 -0.97 -2.89 -13.24
CA PHE A 12 -1.06 -2.13 -11.99
C PHE A 12 -1.16 -3.05 -10.79
N ALA A 13 -1.79 -4.22 -10.87
CA ALA A 13 -1.82 -5.19 -9.78
C ALA A 13 -0.41 -5.68 -9.44
N LEU A 14 0.42 -5.98 -10.45
CA LEU A 14 1.82 -6.35 -10.24
C LEU A 14 2.62 -5.21 -9.59
N LEU A 15 2.46 -3.98 -10.09
CA LEU A 15 3.14 -2.80 -9.56
C LEU A 15 2.69 -2.49 -8.11
N LEU A 16 1.40 -2.59 -7.83
CA LEU A 16 0.82 -2.43 -6.49
C LEU A 16 1.28 -3.54 -5.54
N LEU A 17 1.40 -4.78 -6.02
CA LEU A 17 1.91 -5.89 -5.22
C LEU A 17 3.36 -5.66 -4.81
N LEU A 18 4.19 -5.18 -5.73
CA LEU A 18 5.59 -4.83 -5.45
C LEU A 18 5.70 -3.69 -4.43
N LEU A 19 4.90 -2.63 -4.60
CA LEU A 19 4.84 -1.50 -3.67
C LEU A 19 4.34 -1.92 -2.29
N ALA A 20 3.29 -2.76 -2.24
CA ALA A 20 2.75 -3.27 -0.98
C ALA A 20 3.76 -4.18 -0.27
N ALA A 21 4.46 -5.06 -0.99
CA ALA A 21 5.47 -5.96 -0.42
C ALA A 21 6.64 -5.17 0.19
N THR A 22 7.15 -4.16 -0.52
CA THR A 22 8.26 -3.31 -0.04
C THR A 22 7.84 -2.42 1.13
N GLY A 23 6.61 -1.88 1.09
CA GLY A 23 6.03 -1.14 2.21
C GLY A 23 5.83 -2.02 3.46
N LEU A 24 5.33 -3.23 3.30
CA LEU A 24 5.13 -4.18 4.40
C LEU A 24 6.48 -4.66 4.97
N ALA A 25 7.48 -4.90 4.13
CA ALA A 25 8.83 -5.25 4.57
C ALA A 25 9.44 -4.13 5.45
N THR A 26 9.25 -2.88 5.06
CA THR A 26 9.67 -1.70 5.86
C THR A 26 9.04 -1.74 7.26
N GLN A 27 7.72 -1.90 7.34
CA GLN A 27 7.00 -1.98 8.61
C GLN A 27 7.39 -3.21 9.45
N ALA A 28 7.61 -4.35 8.81
CA ALA A 28 8.05 -5.58 9.47
C ALA A 28 9.45 -5.39 10.10
N THR A 29 10.38 -4.74 9.40
CA THR A 29 11.71 -4.45 9.96
C THR A 29 11.64 -3.52 11.17
N ASP A 30 10.78 -2.50 11.15
CA ASP A 30 10.59 -1.60 12.30
C ASP A 30 9.98 -2.33 13.51
N LEU A 31 9.07 -3.29 13.29
CA LEU A 31 8.51 -4.13 14.35
C LEU A 31 9.55 -5.09 14.94
N LEU A 32 10.39 -5.70 14.11
CA LEU A 32 11.43 -6.64 14.55
C LEU A 32 12.63 -5.93 15.22
N ASP A 33 12.91 -4.68 14.86
CA ASP A 33 13.93 -3.85 15.54
C ASP A 33 13.46 -3.39 16.93
N ARG A 34 12.17 -3.55 17.27
CA ARG A 34 11.57 -3.17 18.57
C ARG A 34 11.90 -4.14 19.73
N ALA A 35 13.02 -4.88 19.64
CA ALA A 35 13.58 -5.60 20.77
C ALA A 35 13.85 -4.63 21.95
N PRO A 36 13.69 -5.07 23.22
CA PRO A 36 13.22 -4.24 24.31
C PRO A 36 14.17 -3.10 24.63
N ALA A 37 13.58 -1.96 25.01
CA ALA A 37 14.22 -0.70 25.38
C ALA A 37 15.56 -0.92 26.11
N LYS A 38 16.66 -0.90 25.35
CA LYS A 38 17.97 -0.68 25.94
C LYS A 38 17.93 0.75 26.44
N THR A 39 17.91 0.94 27.75
CA THR A 39 18.15 2.22 28.40
C THR A 39 19.43 2.81 27.79
N VAL A 40 19.26 3.77 26.88
CA VAL A 40 20.39 4.43 26.23
C VAL A 40 20.87 5.50 27.20
N SER A 41 21.99 5.24 27.87
CA SER A 41 22.83 6.32 28.41
C SER A 41 23.14 7.29 27.28
N ALA A 42 22.82 8.57 27.49
CA ALA A 42 23.19 9.65 26.59
C ALA A 42 24.72 9.74 26.55
N ASP A 43 25.34 9.42 25.40
CA ASP A 43 26.56 10.10 24.88
C ASP A 43 27.29 9.42 23.71
N ALA A 44 26.72 8.42 23.03
CA ALA A 44 27.29 7.99 21.75
C ALA A 44 26.21 7.59 20.74
N PRO A 45 26.32 7.99 19.45
CA PRO A 45 25.46 7.45 18.41
C PRO A 45 25.75 5.95 18.29
N ALA A 46 24.82 5.12 18.75
CA ALA A 46 24.89 3.68 18.55
C ALA A 46 24.95 3.38 17.04
N ALA A 47 25.91 2.55 16.63
CA ALA A 47 26.00 2.07 15.25
C ALA A 47 24.65 1.46 14.82
N PRO A 48 24.18 1.73 13.58
CA PRO A 48 22.86 1.25 13.15
C PRO A 48 22.80 -0.28 13.20
N SER A 49 21.72 -0.80 13.78
CA SER A 49 21.46 -2.25 13.79
C SER A 49 21.36 -2.79 12.35
N ALA A 50 21.64 -4.07 12.16
CA ALA A 50 21.46 -4.73 10.87
C ALA A 50 20.02 -4.55 10.34
N MET A 51 19.02 -4.63 11.23
CA MET A 51 17.62 -4.41 10.89
C MET A 51 17.35 -2.98 10.40
N LYS A 52 18.01 -1.98 11.00
CA LYS A 52 17.91 -0.57 10.58
C LYS A 52 18.56 -0.31 9.22
N SER A 53 19.60 -1.06 8.87
CA SER A 53 20.21 -1.03 7.53
C SER A 53 19.25 -1.59 6.48
N TRP A 54 18.64 -2.76 6.75
CA TRP A 54 17.61 -3.37 5.89
C TRP A 54 16.41 -2.45 5.70
N ASN A 55 15.90 -1.86 6.78
CA ASN A 55 14.81 -0.88 6.73
C ASN A 55 15.12 0.30 5.79
N ARG A 56 16.34 0.86 5.89
CA ARG A 56 16.76 1.96 5.03
C ARG A 56 16.79 1.54 3.55
N TRP A 57 17.28 0.34 3.28
CA TRP A 57 17.30 -0.21 1.91
C TRP A 57 15.89 -0.40 1.35
N PHE A 58 14.97 -0.99 2.13
CA PHE A 58 13.57 -1.13 1.72
C PHE A 58 12.89 0.22 1.48
N LYS A 59 13.20 1.25 2.29
CA LYS A 59 12.70 2.61 2.08
C LYS A 59 13.13 3.21 0.75
N HIS A 60 14.39 3.03 0.34
CA HIS A 60 14.86 3.52 -0.96
C HIS A 60 14.27 2.76 -2.16
N ILE A 61 13.98 1.47 -1.98
CA ILE A 61 13.29 0.70 -3.03
C ILE A 61 11.83 1.14 -3.13
N HIS A 62 11.16 1.27 -1.98
CA HIS A 62 9.76 1.67 -1.94
C HIS A 62 9.54 3.11 -2.42
N SER A 63 10.47 4.04 -2.14
CA SER A 63 10.39 5.42 -2.63
C SER A 63 10.49 5.50 -4.16
N GLY A 64 11.12 4.51 -4.79
CA GLY A 64 11.42 4.51 -6.22
C GLY A 64 12.69 5.31 -6.58
N GLU A 65 13.37 5.91 -5.60
CA GLU A 65 14.60 6.69 -5.83
C GLU A 65 15.75 5.84 -6.39
N THR A 66 15.75 4.54 -6.08
CA THR A 66 16.73 3.57 -6.62
C THR A 66 16.74 3.51 -8.15
N LEU A 67 15.62 3.80 -8.81
CA LEU A 67 15.50 3.85 -10.27
C LEU A 67 15.45 5.31 -10.78
N GLY A 68 15.77 6.28 -9.92
CA GLY A 68 15.74 7.71 -10.26
C GLY A 68 14.33 8.23 -10.60
N PRO A 69 14.23 9.27 -11.46
CA PRO A 69 12.94 9.90 -11.77
C PRO A 69 11.86 8.95 -12.32
N VAL A 70 12.28 7.91 -13.04
CA VAL A 70 11.36 6.89 -13.59
C VAL A 70 10.72 6.08 -12.46
N GLY A 71 11.50 5.67 -11.45
CA GLY A 71 10.98 4.92 -10.30
C GLY A 71 10.01 5.76 -9.47
N ILE A 72 10.30 7.03 -9.28
CA ILE A 72 9.40 7.97 -8.60
C ILE A 72 8.08 8.10 -9.38
N ALA A 73 8.14 8.26 -10.71
CA ALA A 73 6.94 8.32 -11.55
C ALA A 73 6.10 7.03 -11.48
N LEU A 74 6.75 5.86 -11.47
CA LEU A 74 6.08 4.57 -11.29
C LEU A 74 5.43 4.44 -9.91
N ASN A 75 6.10 4.90 -8.85
CA ASN A 75 5.56 4.89 -7.48
C ASN A 75 4.30 5.78 -7.39
N ILE A 76 4.35 6.99 -7.92
CA ILE A 76 3.19 7.90 -8.02
C ILE A 76 2.08 7.26 -8.84
N GLY A 77 2.41 6.70 -10.01
CA GLY A 77 1.46 5.98 -10.87
C GLY A 77 0.79 4.81 -10.13
N GLY A 78 1.55 4.09 -9.29
CA GLY A 78 1.04 3.07 -8.38
C GLY A 78 0.05 3.63 -7.37
N GLY A 79 0.40 4.70 -6.67
CA GLY A 79 -0.51 5.36 -5.72
C GLY A 79 -1.83 5.81 -6.38
N VAL A 80 -1.75 6.42 -7.56
CA VAL A 80 -2.94 6.82 -8.35
C VAL A 80 -3.77 5.61 -8.74
N ALA A 81 -3.13 4.53 -9.20
CA ALA A 81 -3.83 3.30 -9.54
C ALA A 81 -4.52 2.68 -8.32
N LEU A 82 -3.87 2.68 -7.15
CA LEU A 82 -4.45 2.18 -5.91
C LEU A 82 -5.73 2.95 -5.54
N LEU A 83 -5.66 4.29 -5.58
CA LEU A 83 -6.82 5.15 -5.32
C LEU A 83 -7.96 4.88 -6.30
N PHE A 84 -7.64 4.74 -7.59
CA PHE A 84 -8.64 4.44 -8.62
C PHE A 84 -9.33 3.10 -8.39
N PHE A 85 -8.57 2.02 -8.17
CA PHE A 85 -9.15 0.69 -7.96
C PHE A 85 -9.92 0.59 -6.65
N ALA A 86 -9.40 1.18 -5.57
CA ALA A 86 -10.08 1.23 -4.27
C ALA A 86 -11.41 2.00 -4.38
N GLY A 87 -11.41 3.18 -5.01
CA GLY A 87 -12.62 3.97 -5.22
C GLY A 87 -13.66 3.28 -6.09
N SER A 88 -13.23 2.68 -7.21
CA SER A 88 -14.10 1.92 -8.13
C SER A 88 -14.74 0.70 -7.44
N GLY A 89 -13.93 -0.09 -6.72
CA GLY A 89 -14.40 -1.26 -5.97
C GLY A 89 -15.37 -0.88 -4.85
N PHE A 90 -15.05 0.17 -4.09
CA PHE A 90 -15.91 0.71 -3.04
C PHE A 90 -17.25 1.17 -3.60
N TRP A 91 -17.25 1.94 -4.69
CA TRP A 91 -18.47 2.44 -5.32
C TRP A 91 -19.37 1.29 -5.82
N MET A 92 -18.78 0.26 -6.42
CA MET A 92 -19.52 -0.94 -6.83
C MET A 92 -20.18 -1.62 -5.63
N TYR A 93 -19.46 -1.81 -4.53
CA TYR A 93 -20.04 -2.43 -3.34
C TYR A 93 -21.13 -1.55 -2.71
N LEU A 94 -20.91 -0.24 -2.64
CA LEU A 94 -21.85 0.73 -2.11
C LEU A 94 -23.17 0.71 -2.89
N THR A 95 -23.11 0.76 -4.23
CA THR A 95 -24.30 0.73 -5.09
C THR A 95 -25.07 -0.59 -4.98
N MET A 96 -24.39 -1.73 -4.87
CA MET A 96 -25.02 -3.02 -4.59
C MET A 96 -25.72 -3.02 -3.22
N TRP A 97 -25.06 -2.51 -2.19
CA TRP A 97 -25.62 -2.43 -0.84
C TRP A 97 -26.86 -1.52 -0.77
N LEU A 98 -26.78 -0.32 -1.37
CA LEU A 98 -27.91 0.60 -1.45
C LEU A 98 -29.09 0.01 -2.21
N THR A 99 -28.83 -0.69 -3.32
CA THR A 99 -29.87 -1.36 -4.12
C THR A 99 -30.54 -2.48 -3.33
N ARG A 100 -29.77 -3.29 -2.59
CA ARG A 100 -30.31 -4.33 -1.69
C ARG A 100 -31.21 -3.71 -0.62
N ARG A 101 -30.78 -2.61 0.01
CA ARG A 101 -31.55 -1.90 1.04
C ARG A 101 -32.85 -1.33 0.48
N ARG A 102 -32.81 -0.73 -0.72
CA ARG A 102 -34.00 -0.21 -1.41
C ARG A 102 -35.00 -1.33 -1.72
N ASN A 103 -34.53 -2.46 -2.22
CA ASN A 103 -35.40 -3.58 -2.59
C ASN A 103 -36.02 -4.26 -1.35
N ARG A 104 -35.30 -4.33 -0.21
CA ARG A 104 -35.88 -4.80 1.06
C ARG A 104 -37.03 -3.91 1.54
N ARG A 105 -36.85 -2.58 1.50
CA ARG A 105 -37.91 -1.63 1.86
C ARG A 105 -39.15 -1.77 0.98
N LYS A 106 -38.96 -1.95 -0.34
CA LYS A 106 -40.09 -2.17 -1.27
C LYS A 106 -40.89 -3.44 -0.96
N ARG A 107 -40.22 -4.54 -0.58
CA ARG A 107 -40.89 -5.79 -0.19
C ARG A 107 -41.63 -5.73 1.15
N GLN A 108 -41.29 -4.77 2.01
CA GLN A 108 -41.98 -4.56 3.30
C GLN A 108 -43.18 -3.61 3.16
N ALA A 109 -43.26 -2.87 2.06
CA ALA A 109 -44.31 -1.89 1.77
C ALA A 109 -45.35 -2.42 0.76
N ALA A 110 -45.19 -3.65 0.29
CA ALA A 110 -46.11 -4.38 -0.58
C ALA A 110 -46.63 -5.59 0.19
#